data_AF-A0A3N5UXW8-F1
#
_entry.id   AF-A0A3N5UXW8-F1
#
_cell.length_a   1.000
_cell.length_b   1.000
_cell.length_c   1.000
_cell.angle_alpha   90.00
_cell.angle_beta   90.00
_cell.angle_gamma   90.00
#
_symmetry.space_group_name_H-M   'P 1'
#
loop_
_entity.id
_entity.type
_entity.pdbx_description
1 polymer ?
#
loop_
_entity_poly.entity_id
_entity_poly.type
_entity_poly.pdbx_seq_one_letter_code
_entity_poly.pdbx_strand_id
1 'polypeptide(L)'
;MRTVEGEWDRTDPRMPNLWSLVKDPEEFWGDLSAHGRRLLRELLEGTMEVWRDEWVEAKWHQPTPARQGLRNGYYGRKRWVTALGPLENVRVPRCRKPGLTKRMFERLEDHRQALGDSVVNMLLAGVSTRRVGELLERIIDLPISAGQVSRLAKRLDTEVRAYHSRKIADHYVYLLFDAIHLKARGLPRLFQTGLRRTRQRVVLVAYGISREGIKEIIDFRLAAGETRAAWEQFLMSLYRRGLRGEMLRLIGTDGGGGVIAGVEAAYPHVPRQRCWFHKMQNVSAKVKKKDRTKVLMGLRKVYAAPTRRAAVRAYQAWAQQWVERYEDAVCCVDRDLQELLAVFDLPPDHRRMMRTTNGIERCFREVRRRTRSIGTFVNDASIERIVYGLIAYHNAKYARRVCPAFRKVRYVA
;
A
#
# COMPACT_ATOMS: atom_id res chain seq x y z
N MET A 1 26.21 39.37 -21.82
CA MET A 1 26.72 38.03 -22.15
C MET A 1 27.08 38.04 -23.63
N ARG A 2 28.38 37.98 -23.97
CA ARG A 2 28.79 37.68 -25.36
C ARG A 2 28.47 36.20 -25.59
N THR A 3 27.59 35.91 -26.53
CA THR A 3 27.33 34.54 -27.02
C THR A 3 28.56 34.08 -27.78
N VAL A 4 29.27 33.10 -27.24
CA VAL A 4 30.27 32.35 -27.99
C VAL A 4 29.52 31.18 -28.63
N GLU A 5 29.22 31.31 -29.92
CA GLU A 5 28.84 30.18 -30.75
C GLU A 5 30.07 29.29 -30.92
N GLY A 6 30.05 28.12 -30.28
CA GLY A 6 31.07 27.09 -30.46
C GLY A 6 30.41 25.73 -30.27
N GLU A 7 30.43 24.91 -31.31
CA GLU A 7 30.03 23.52 -31.24
C GLU A 7 30.94 22.76 -30.25
N TRP A 8 30.32 22.04 -29.32
CA TRP A 8 31.02 21.31 -28.27
C TRP A 8 31.43 19.92 -28.75
N ASP A 9 32.71 19.76 -29.11
CA ASP A 9 33.30 18.44 -29.33
C ASP A 9 33.50 17.72 -27.98
N ARG A 10 32.75 16.64 -27.78
CA ARG A 10 32.78 15.82 -26.54
C ARG A 10 33.97 14.86 -26.48
N THR A 11 34.82 14.83 -27.51
CA THR A 11 35.96 13.91 -27.62
C THR A 11 37.34 14.57 -27.43
N ASP A 12 37.40 15.90 -27.21
CA ASP A 12 38.68 16.59 -26.96
C ASP A 12 39.21 16.30 -25.53
N PRO A 13 40.39 15.64 -25.38
CA PRO A 13 41.02 15.38 -24.08
C PRO A 13 41.55 16.65 -23.40
N ARG A 14 41.56 17.80 -24.09
CA ARG A 14 41.87 19.13 -23.52
C ARG A 14 40.63 19.84 -23.00
N MET A 15 39.47 19.18 -22.86
CA MET A 15 38.44 19.73 -21.98
C MET A 15 39.14 20.09 -20.67
N PRO A 16 39.18 21.39 -20.28
CA PRO A 16 39.70 21.75 -18.98
C PRO A 16 39.00 20.84 -17.99
N ASN A 17 39.71 20.26 -17.03
CA ASN A 17 39.03 19.59 -15.94
C ASN A 17 38.14 20.67 -15.30
N LEU A 18 36.89 20.81 -15.71
CA LEU A 18 36.04 21.93 -15.31
C LEU A 18 35.83 21.92 -13.79
N TRP A 19 36.07 20.76 -13.16
CA TRP A 19 36.16 20.61 -11.72
C TRP A 19 37.33 21.34 -11.07
N SER A 20 38.44 21.62 -11.77
CA SER A 20 39.52 22.45 -11.24
C SER A 20 39.15 23.94 -11.15
N LEU A 21 38.08 24.35 -11.83
CA LEU A 21 37.50 25.70 -11.72
C LEU A 21 36.50 25.79 -10.56
N VAL A 22 36.06 24.66 -10.03
CA VAL A 22 35.19 24.58 -8.86
C VAL A 22 36.05 24.72 -7.61
N LYS A 23 36.11 25.94 -7.06
CA LYS A 23 36.89 26.24 -5.85
C LYS A 23 36.32 25.56 -4.60
N ASP A 24 35.00 25.47 -4.52
CA ASP A 24 34.27 24.75 -3.49
C ASP A 24 33.09 24.00 -4.13
N PRO A 25 33.08 22.66 -4.09
CA PRO A 25 31.98 21.86 -4.61
C PRO A 25 30.62 22.15 -3.96
N GLU A 26 30.57 22.45 -2.66
CA GLU A 26 29.31 22.78 -1.97
C GLU A 26 28.75 24.12 -2.45
N GLU A 27 29.63 25.13 -2.60
CA GLU A 27 29.28 26.43 -3.16
C GLU A 27 28.81 26.31 -4.62
N PHE A 28 29.49 25.51 -5.43
CA PHE A 28 29.10 25.26 -6.82
C PHE A 28 27.71 24.63 -6.96
N TRP A 29 27.39 23.60 -6.18
CA TRP A 29 26.07 22.97 -6.22
C TRP A 29 24.97 23.87 -5.65
N GLY A 30 25.29 24.68 -4.63
CA GLY A 30 24.40 25.71 -4.12
C GLY A 30 24.08 26.78 -5.17
N ASP A 31 25.11 27.30 -5.82
CA ASP A 31 25.02 28.30 -6.89
C ASP A 31 24.26 27.76 -8.11
N LEU A 32 24.53 26.53 -8.51
CA LEU A 32 23.81 25.88 -9.61
C LEU A 32 22.32 25.71 -9.27
N SER A 33 22.00 25.34 -8.04
CA SER A 33 20.60 25.19 -7.59
C SER A 33 19.88 26.54 -7.56
N ALA A 34 20.53 27.58 -7.05
CA ALA A 34 19.99 28.94 -7.04
C ALA A 34 19.81 29.50 -8.46
N HIS A 35 20.78 29.26 -9.34
CA HIS A 35 20.73 29.66 -10.75
C HIS A 35 19.63 28.90 -11.50
N GLY A 36 19.51 27.58 -11.30
CA GLY A 36 18.46 26.76 -11.87
C GLY A 36 17.06 27.23 -11.45
N ARG A 37 16.86 27.57 -10.17
CA ARG A 37 15.61 28.16 -9.67
C ARG A 37 15.30 29.51 -10.34
N ARG A 38 16.31 30.36 -10.53
CA ARG A 38 16.16 31.65 -11.21
C ARG A 38 15.70 31.47 -12.66
N LEU A 39 16.39 30.62 -13.42
CA LEU A 39 16.03 30.33 -14.81
C LEU A 39 14.62 29.74 -14.92
N LEU A 40 14.25 28.82 -14.02
CA LEU A 40 12.92 28.23 -13.99
C LEU A 40 11.84 29.29 -13.70
N ARG A 41 12.11 30.24 -12.78
CA ARG A 41 11.19 31.36 -12.51
C ARG A 41 11.01 32.23 -13.76
N GLU A 42 12.11 32.62 -14.42
CA GLU A 42 12.05 33.47 -15.61
C GLU A 42 11.29 32.78 -16.76
N LEU A 43 11.54 31.49 -16.98
CA LEU A 43 10.81 30.69 -17.95
C LEU A 43 9.31 30.62 -17.60
N LEU A 44 8.98 30.39 -16.33
CA LEU A 44 7.60 30.30 -15.86
C LEU A 44 6.86 31.64 -16.03
N GLU A 45 7.47 32.74 -15.62
CA GLU A 45 6.92 34.09 -15.77
C GLU A 45 6.74 34.45 -17.24
N GLY A 46 7.76 34.23 -18.08
CA GLY A 46 7.69 34.46 -19.53
C GLY A 46 6.60 33.62 -20.20
N THR A 47 6.43 32.37 -19.80
CA THR A 47 5.35 31.50 -20.30
C THR A 47 3.97 32.05 -19.91
N MET A 48 3.80 32.52 -18.68
CA MET A 48 2.54 33.14 -18.25
C MET A 48 2.26 34.46 -19.00
N GLU A 49 3.28 35.21 -19.40
CA GLU A 49 3.10 36.39 -20.25
C GLU A 49 2.54 36.02 -21.62
N VAL A 50 3.11 35.00 -22.27
CA VAL A 50 2.61 34.47 -23.55
C VAL A 50 1.15 34.03 -23.41
N TRP A 51 0.81 33.30 -22.34
CA TRP A 51 -0.58 32.89 -22.08
C TRP A 51 -1.53 34.05 -21.83
N ARG A 52 -1.06 35.15 -21.21
CA ARG A 52 -1.86 36.37 -21.07
C ARG A 52 -2.10 37.01 -22.43
N ASP A 53 -1.09 37.08 -23.28
CA ASP A 53 -1.18 37.66 -24.61
C ASP A 53 -2.14 36.87 -25.50
N GLU A 54 -2.08 35.53 -25.44
CA GLU A 54 -3.06 34.62 -26.05
C GLU A 54 -4.48 34.88 -25.53
N TRP A 55 -4.65 35.02 -24.21
CA TRP A 55 -5.97 35.22 -23.59
C TRP A 55 -6.64 36.56 -23.95
N VAL A 56 -5.81 37.58 -24.17
CA VAL A 56 -6.23 38.93 -24.55
C VAL A 56 -6.29 39.11 -26.08
N GLU A 57 -5.72 38.18 -26.84
CA GLU A 57 -5.58 38.22 -28.31
C GLU A 57 -4.82 39.47 -28.81
N ALA A 58 -3.81 39.91 -28.05
CA ALA A 58 -2.97 41.04 -28.42
C ALA A 58 -1.63 41.00 -27.67
N LYS A 59 -0.52 41.43 -28.29
CA LYS A 59 0.76 41.65 -27.59
C LYS A 59 0.75 42.93 -26.74
N TRP A 60 1.80 43.13 -25.94
CA TRP A 60 2.00 44.35 -25.16
C TRP A 60 2.06 45.57 -26.09
N HIS A 61 1.30 46.62 -25.76
CA HIS A 61 1.11 47.84 -26.57
C HIS A 61 0.70 47.66 -28.04
N GLN A 62 0.33 46.46 -28.50
CA GLN A 62 -0.10 46.25 -29.88
C GLN A 62 -1.55 46.72 -30.07
N PRO A 63 -1.82 47.75 -30.91
CA PRO A 63 -3.18 48.09 -31.30
C PRO A 63 -3.72 46.96 -32.21
N THR A 64 -4.86 46.40 -31.84
CA THR A 64 -5.55 45.39 -32.66
C THR A 64 -7.05 45.43 -32.38
N PRO A 65 -7.90 45.36 -33.42
CA PRO A 65 -9.35 45.27 -33.25
C PRO A 65 -9.79 43.92 -32.68
N ALA A 66 -8.98 42.87 -32.78
CA ALA A 66 -9.29 41.53 -32.26
C ALA A 66 -9.14 41.39 -30.73
N ARG A 67 -8.74 42.45 -30.02
CA ARG A 67 -8.43 42.39 -28.59
C ARG A 67 -9.67 42.02 -27.76
N GLN A 68 -9.59 40.94 -26.99
CA GLN A 68 -10.70 40.46 -26.16
C GLN A 68 -10.57 40.78 -24.66
N GLY A 69 -9.59 41.59 -24.24
CA GLY A 69 -9.45 41.96 -22.83
C GLY A 69 -8.41 43.04 -22.56
N LEU A 70 -8.31 43.47 -21.30
CA LEU A 70 -7.32 44.44 -20.85
C LEU A 70 -6.42 43.82 -19.79
N ARG A 71 -5.14 44.20 -19.80
CA ARG A 71 -4.16 43.79 -18.77
C ARG A 71 -4.42 44.55 -17.47
N ASN A 72 -4.13 43.91 -16.35
CA ASN A 72 -4.37 44.48 -15.01
C ASN A 72 -3.17 44.27 -14.07
N GLY A 73 -1.97 44.51 -14.61
CA GLY A 73 -0.71 44.34 -13.89
C GLY A 73 -0.45 42.89 -13.45
N TYR A 74 0.15 42.75 -12.28
CA TYR A 74 0.63 41.48 -11.71
C TYR A 74 0.23 41.37 -10.25
N TYR A 75 0.26 40.15 -9.72
CA TYR A 75 0.42 39.94 -8.28
C TYR A 75 1.63 39.04 -8.02
N GLY A 76 2.32 39.27 -6.91
CA GLY A 76 3.43 38.43 -6.47
C GLY A 76 2.89 37.20 -5.74
N ARG A 77 3.14 36.01 -6.27
CA ARG A 77 2.95 34.78 -5.51
C ARG A 77 4.21 34.56 -4.68
N LYS A 78 4.08 34.76 -3.36
CA LYS A 78 5.19 34.66 -2.41
C LYS A 78 6.01 33.38 -2.63
N ARG A 79 5.34 32.23 -2.75
CA ARG A 79 6.00 30.93 -2.88
C ARG A 79 5.35 30.03 -3.92
N TRP A 80 6.13 29.60 -4.91
CA TRP A 80 5.74 28.63 -5.91
C TRP A 80 6.59 27.36 -5.80
N VAL A 81 5.98 26.25 -5.41
CA VAL A 81 6.71 24.99 -5.17
C VAL A 81 6.94 24.24 -6.47
N THR A 82 8.18 23.80 -6.70
CA THR A 82 8.61 22.98 -7.85
C THR A 82 9.49 21.81 -7.39
N ALA A 83 9.87 20.93 -8.31
CA ALA A 83 10.81 19.84 -8.04
C ALA A 83 12.23 20.31 -7.72
N LEU A 84 12.64 21.52 -8.14
CA LEU A 84 13.93 22.12 -7.79
C LEU A 84 13.90 22.89 -6.45
N GLY A 85 12.72 22.98 -5.83
CA GLY A 85 12.48 23.76 -4.62
C GLY A 85 11.51 24.92 -4.82
N PRO A 86 11.31 25.75 -3.79
CA PRO A 86 10.43 26.90 -3.86
C PRO A 86 11.04 28.03 -4.70
N LEU A 87 10.24 28.60 -5.59
CA LEU A 87 10.51 29.84 -6.27
C LEU A 87 9.83 30.97 -5.49
N GLU A 88 10.64 31.91 -5.03
CA GLU A 88 10.15 33.07 -4.29
C GLU A 88 9.70 34.19 -5.24
N ASN A 89 8.61 34.86 -4.87
CA ASN A 89 8.06 36.05 -5.52
C ASN A 89 7.79 35.93 -7.02
N VAL A 90 7.21 34.80 -7.45
CA VAL A 90 6.81 34.60 -8.85
C VAL A 90 5.75 35.62 -9.25
N ARG A 91 6.02 36.39 -10.31
CA ARG A 91 5.12 37.40 -10.87
C ARG A 91 4.04 36.74 -11.72
N VAL A 92 2.82 36.71 -11.21
CA VAL A 92 1.68 36.14 -11.95
C VAL A 92 0.89 37.26 -12.63
N PRO A 93 0.77 37.25 -13.98
CA PRO A 93 0.01 38.25 -14.72
C PRO A 93 -1.49 38.22 -14.39
N ARG A 94 -2.11 39.40 -14.43
CA ARG A 94 -3.56 39.59 -14.31
C ARG A 94 -4.14 40.25 -15.55
N CYS A 95 -5.40 39.94 -15.84
CA CYS A 95 -6.21 40.63 -16.82
C CYS A 95 -7.59 40.96 -16.21
N ARG A 96 -8.27 41.95 -16.80
CA ARG A 96 -9.64 42.30 -16.42
C ARG A 96 -10.65 41.25 -16.86
N LYS A 97 -10.39 40.55 -17.97
CA LYS A 97 -11.17 39.37 -18.39
C LYS A 97 -11.01 38.26 -17.34
N PRO A 98 -12.07 37.77 -16.72
CA PRO A 98 -11.96 36.72 -15.70
C PRO A 98 -11.45 35.40 -16.31
N GLY A 99 -10.91 34.51 -15.48
CA GLY A 99 -10.59 33.13 -15.88
C GLY A 99 -9.14 32.83 -16.28
N LEU A 100 -8.32 33.83 -16.59
CA LEU A 100 -6.92 33.61 -16.99
C LEU A 100 -6.12 32.82 -15.96
N THR A 101 -6.14 33.26 -14.69
CA THR A 101 -5.39 32.62 -13.61
C THR A 101 -5.82 31.17 -13.38
N LYS A 102 -7.12 30.88 -13.52
CA LYS A 102 -7.64 29.51 -13.44
C LYS A 102 -7.05 28.63 -14.54
N ARG A 103 -7.12 29.08 -15.80
CA ARG A 103 -6.55 28.37 -16.97
C ARG A 103 -5.05 28.15 -16.84
N MET A 104 -4.31 29.15 -16.35
CA MET A 104 -2.86 29.04 -16.13
C MET A 104 -2.53 27.95 -15.09
N PHE A 105 -3.28 27.90 -14.00
CA PHE A 105 -3.06 26.90 -12.96
C PHE A 105 -3.48 25.51 -13.40
N GLU A 106 -4.56 25.37 -14.17
CA GLU A 106 -4.95 24.10 -14.79
C GLU A 106 -3.82 23.56 -15.69
N ARG A 107 -3.19 24.41 -16.51
CA ARG A 107 -2.03 24.03 -17.35
C ARG A 107 -0.79 23.62 -16.56
N LEU A 108 -0.66 24.08 -15.32
CA LEU A 108 0.52 23.85 -14.47
C LEU A 108 0.27 22.81 -13.37
N GLU A 109 -0.93 22.23 -13.31
CA GLU A 109 -1.37 21.36 -12.22
C GLU A 109 -0.57 20.05 -12.18
N ASP A 110 -0.26 19.46 -13.33
CA ASP A 110 0.46 18.17 -13.46
C ASP A 110 1.81 18.18 -12.72
N HIS A 111 2.56 19.28 -12.82
CA HIS A 111 3.86 19.43 -12.16
C HIS A 111 3.72 19.51 -10.63
N ARG A 112 2.62 20.09 -10.12
CA ARG A 112 2.35 20.18 -8.68
C ARG A 112 1.89 18.84 -8.12
N GLN A 113 1.17 18.05 -8.91
CA GLN A 113 0.72 16.72 -8.50
C GLN A 113 1.91 15.77 -8.31
N ALA A 114 2.90 15.80 -9.20
CA ALA A 114 4.07 14.91 -9.12
C ALA A 114 4.83 14.99 -7.77
N LEU A 115 5.01 16.19 -7.21
CA LEU A 115 5.63 16.35 -5.88
C LEU A 115 4.71 15.84 -4.78
N GLY A 116 3.41 16.13 -4.86
CA GLY A 116 2.42 15.61 -3.92
C GLY A 116 2.39 14.08 -3.89
N ASP A 117 2.51 13.45 -5.06
CA ASP A 117 2.52 12.00 -5.21
C ASP A 117 3.83 11.41 -4.67
N SER A 118 4.95 12.11 -4.85
CA SER A 118 6.23 11.76 -4.23
C SER A 118 6.16 11.79 -2.70
N VAL A 119 5.51 12.80 -2.12
CA VAL A 119 5.26 12.87 -0.66
C VAL A 119 4.43 11.67 -0.20
N VAL A 120 3.36 11.34 -0.92
CA VAL A 120 2.53 10.17 -0.61
C VAL A 120 3.34 8.88 -0.71
N ASN A 121 4.17 8.73 -1.76
CA ASN A 121 5.04 7.58 -1.94
C ASN A 121 6.07 7.43 -0.83
N MET A 122 6.63 8.53 -0.30
CA MET A 122 7.51 8.48 0.87
C MET A 122 6.79 7.97 2.13
N LEU A 123 5.55 8.41 2.37
CA LEU A 123 4.73 7.89 3.46
C LEU A 123 4.44 6.40 3.27
N LEU A 124 4.10 5.99 2.05
CA LEU A 124 3.90 4.58 1.69
C LEU A 124 5.19 3.78 1.74
N ALA A 125 6.37 4.39 1.65
CA ALA A 125 7.65 3.72 1.90
C ALA A 125 7.96 3.57 3.40
N GLY A 126 7.13 4.14 4.28
CA GLY A 126 7.28 4.06 5.73
C GLY A 126 8.10 5.22 6.32
N VAL A 127 8.24 6.34 5.62
CA VAL A 127 8.83 7.56 6.18
C VAL A 127 7.76 8.27 7.01
N SER A 128 8.09 8.69 8.24
CA SER A 128 7.13 9.42 9.09
C SER A 128 6.85 10.82 8.53
N THR A 129 5.69 11.41 8.83
CA THR A 129 5.31 12.74 8.32
C THR A 129 6.30 13.85 8.68
N ARG A 130 6.99 13.73 9.83
CA ARG A 130 8.04 14.67 10.26
C ARG A 130 9.31 14.49 9.43
N ARG A 131 9.75 13.24 9.27
CA ARG A 131 10.95 12.92 8.49
C ARG A 131 10.80 13.23 7.01
N VAL A 132 9.59 13.13 6.44
CA VAL A 132 9.31 13.65 5.09
C VAL A 132 9.60 15.15 5.02
N GLY A 133 9.17 15.91 6.02
CA GLY A 133 9.47 17.35 6.11
C GLY A 133 10.97 17.64 6.15
N GLU A 134 11.69 16.95 7.04
CA GLU A 134 13.16 17.05 7.17
C GLU A 134 13.89 16.70 5.85
N LEU A 135 13.42 15.67 5.14
CA LEU A 135 14.01 15.27 3.86
C LEU A 135 13.77 16.30 2.76
N LEU A 136 12.55 16.81 2.65
CA LEU A 136 12.23 17.82 1.62
C LEU A 136 12.91 19.17 1.89
N GLU A 137 13.09 19.53 3.15
CA GLU A 137 13.89 20.68 3.54
C GLU A 137 15.35 20.50 3.14
N ARG A 138 15.95 19.32 3.37
CA ARG A 138 17.35 19.06 3.02
C ARG A 138 17.63 18.91 1.52
N ILE A 139 16.69 18.37 0.74
CA ILE A 139 16.93 18.05 -0.68
C ILE A 139 16.57 19.23 -1.59
N ILE A 140 15.50 19.96 -1.27
CA ILE A 140 14.94 20.99 -2.16
C ILE A 140 14.58 22.30 -1.43
N ASP A 141 15.11 22.52 -0.22
CA ASP A 141 14.81 23.70 0.62
C ASP A 141 13.31 23.96 0.77
N LEU A 142 12.52 22.89 0.89
CA LEU A 142 11.08 22.97 1.04
C LEU A 142 10.66 22.68 2.49
N PRO A 143 10.58 23.71 3.37
CA PRO A 143 9.91 23.54 4.65
C PRO A 143 8.44 23.19 4.42
N ILE A 144 8.10 21.98 4.85
CA ILE A 144 6.74 21.44 4.87
C ILE A 144 6.47 20.82 6.24
N SER A 145 5.41 21.28 6.89
CA SER A 145 5.01 20.76 8.19
C SER A 145 4.42 19.35 8.09
N ALA A 146 4.49 18.58 9.17
CA ALA A 146 3.82 17.28 9.28
C ALA A 146 2.30 17.36 8.99
N GLY A 147 1.67 18.50 9.29
CA GLY A 147 0.27 18.77 8.98
C GLY A 147 0.00 18.94 7.48
N GLN A 148 0.90 19.59 6.74
CA GLN A 148 0.82 19.69 5.28
C GLN A 148 1.00 18.32 4.62
N VAL A 149 1.99 17.53 5.06
CA VAL A 149 2.20 16.15 4.60
C VAL A 149 0.96 15.30 4.84
N SER A 150 0.35 15.41 6.03
CA SER A 150 -0.90 14.71 6.35
C SER A 150 -2.07 15.13 5.46
N ARG A 151 -2.17 16.42 5.09
CA ARG A 151 -3.19 16.91 4.16
C ARG A 151 -3.02 16.33 2.76
N LEU A 152 -1.79 16.22 2.26
CA LEU A 152 -1.51 15.59 0.97
C LEU A 152 -1.95 14.13 0.96
N ALA A 153 -1.67 13.39 2.05
CA ALA A 153 -2.12 12.01 2.20
C ALA A 153 -3.65 11.84 2.18
N LYS A 154 -4.43 12.86 2.55
CA LYS A 154 -5.90 12.79 2.49
C LYS A 154 -6.45 12.63 1.08
N ARG A 155 -5.66 12.91 0.02
CA ARG A 155 -6.06 12.62 -1.36
C ARG A 155 -6.37 11.13 -1.56
N LEU A 156 -5.71 10.25 -0.80
CA LEU A 156 -5.98 8.82 -0.80
C LEU A 156 -7.36 8.45 -0.24
N ASP A 157 -8.08 9.35 0.44
CA ASP A 157 -9.41 9.04 0.97
C ASP A 157 -10.41 8.68 -0.14
N THR A 158 -10.34 9.39 -1.26
CA THR A 158 -11.20 9.11 -2.42
C THR A 158 -10.87 7.74 -3.00
N GLU A 159 -9.59 7.41 -3.12
CA GLU A 159 -9.14 6.12 -3.62
C GLU A 159 -9.50 4.97 -2.68
N VAL A 160 -9.35 5.14 -1.36
CA VAL A 160 -9.77 4.18 -0.33
C VAL A 160 -11.27 3.90 -0.46
N ARG A 161 -12.10 4.94 -0.58
CA ARG A 161 -13.55 4.78 -0.75
C ARG A 161 -13.87 4.04 -2.03
N ALA A 162 -13.27 4.44 -3.16
CA ALA A 162 -13.45 3.78 -4.45
C ALA A 162 -13.03 2.30 -4.38
N TYR A 163 -11.93 2.01 -3.69
CA TYR A 163 -11.44 0.65 -3.48
C TYR A 163 -12.45 -0.20 -2.70
N HIS A 164 -13.03 0.33 -1.62
CA HIS A 164 -14.03 -0.39 -0.83
C HIS A 164 -15.41 -0.46 -1.49
N SER A 165 -15.74 0.40 -2.47
CA SER A 165 -17.03 0.37 -3.17
C SER A 165 -17.00 -0.38 -4.52
N ARG A 166 -15.82 -0.74 -5.02
CA ARG A 166 -15.68 -1.36 -6.35
C ARG A 166 -16.38 -2.71 -6.45
N LYS A 167 -16.84 -3.05 -7.66
CA LYS A 167 -17.29 -4.41 -7.98
C LYS A 167 -16.09 -5.37 -7.95
N ILE A 168 -16.32 -6.58 -7.46
CA ILE A 168 -15.31 -7.64 -7.35
C ILE A 168 -15.68 -8.73 -8.35
N ALA A 169 -14.71 -9.15 -9.16
CA ALA A 169 -14.89 -10.24 -10.09
C ALA A 169 -14.80 -11.60 -9.36
N ASP A 170 -15.67 -12.54 -9.71
CA ASP A 170 -15.77 -13.84 -9.02
C ASP A 170 -14.88 -14.94 -9.65
N HIS A 171 -13.64 -14.60 -10.00
CA HIS A 171 -12.74 -15.50 -10.73
C HIS A 171 -11.74 -16.23 -9.81
N TYR A 172 -11.87 -16.09 -8.49
CA TYR A 172 -10.94 -16.65 -7.52
C TYR A 172 -11.24 -18.13 -7.29
N VAL A 173 -10.17 -18.93 -7.26
CA VAL A 173 -10.27 -20.36 -6.94
C VAL A 173 -9.97 -20.61 -5.47
N TYR A 174 -9.14 -19.75 -4.87
CA TYR A 174 -8.80 -19.82 -3.45
C TYR A 174 -8.92 -18.46 -2.79
N LEU A 175 -9.44 -18.47 -1.55
CA LEU A 175 -9.42 -17.32 -0.66
C LEU A 175 -8.63 -17.65 0.61
N LEU A 176 -7.92 -16.66 1.14
CA LEU A 176 -7.34 -16.69 2.46
C LEU A 176 -7.88 -15.50 3.24
N PHE A 177 -8.36 -15.76 4.45
CA PHE A 177 -8.78 -14.73 5.39
C PHE A 177 -7.86 -14.73 6.61
N ASP A 178 -7.34 -13.57 6.95
CA ASP A 178 -6.43 -13.37 8.07
C ASP A 178 -6.52 -11.92 8.55
N ALA A 179 -5.88 -11.62 9.67
CA ALA A 179 -5.95 -10.33 10.32
C ALA A 179 -4.59 -9.81 10.79
N ILE A 180 -4.41 -8.50 10.76
CA ILE A 180 -3.22 -7.83 11.31
C ILE A 180 -3.61 -6.79 12.35
N HIS A 181 -2.96 -6.85 13.51
CA HIS A 181 -3.13 -5.86 14.58
C HIS A 181 -2.21 -4.66 14.38
N LEU A 182 -2.77 -3.46 14.46
CA LEU A 182 -2.07 -2.17 14.40
C LEU A 182 -2.43 -1.32 15.62
N LYS A 183 -1.47 -0.52 16.09
CA LYS A 183 -1.65 0.35 17.27
C LYS A 183 -2.23 1.71 16.85
N ALA A 184 -3.38 2.08 17.39
CA ALA A 184 -4.04 3.36 17.17
C ALA A 184 -4.21 4.14 18.48
N ARG A 185 -4.24 5.46 18.42
CA ARG A 185 -4.51 6.32 19.57
C ARG A 185 -6.02 6.30 19.85
N GLY A 186 -6.41 5.99 21.09
CA GLY A 186 -7.81 6.04 21.50
C GLY A 186 -8.37 7.46 21.57
N LEU A 187 -9.69 7.59 21.37
CA LEU A 187 -10.43 8.81 21.70
C LEU A 187 -10.36 9.07 23.22
N PRO A 188 -10.34 10.35 23.66
CA PRO A 188 -10.54 10.69 25.06
C PRO A 188 -11.86 10.10 25.57
N ARG A 189 -11.89 9.52 26.76
CA ARG A 189 -13.17 9.26 27.43
C ARG A 189 -13.73 10.60 27.89
N LEU A 190 -15.05 10.76 27.80
CA LEU A 190 -15.79 12.00 28.10
C LEU A 190 -15.58 12.57 29.53
N PHE A 191 -14.85 11.87 30.40
CA PHE A 191 -14.59 12.30 31.79
C PHE A 191 -13.15 12.00 32.28
N GLN A 192 -12.17 11.80 31.39
CA GLN A 192 -10.76 11.67 31.78
C GLN A 192 -9.85 12.49 30.86
N THR A 193 -9.51 13.68 31.32
CA THR A 193 -8.48 14.55 30.75
C THR A 193 -7.10 13.89 30.92
N GLY A 194 -6.38 13.67 29.82
CA GLY A 194 -4.93 13.38 29.84
C GLY A 194 -4.48 12.00 29.35
N LEU A 195 -5.18 10.90 29.64
CA LEU A 195 -4.73 9.55 29.26
C LEU A 195 -5.38 9.02 27.98
N ARG A 196 -4.77 9.34 26.83
CA ARG A 196 -5.11 8.68 25.55
C ARG A 196 -4.53 7.27 25.53
N ARG A 197 -5.29 6.27 26.00
CA ARG A 197 -4.89 4.86 25.90
C ARG A 197 -4.76 4.44 24.43
N THR A 198 -3.66 3.78 24.09
CA THR A 198 -3.47 3.11 22.80
C THR A 198 -4.47 1.97 22.68
N ARG A 199 -5.26 1.97 21.61
CA ARG A 199 -6.17 0.88 21.24
C ARG A 199 -5.50 0.02 20.18
N GLN A 200 -5.66 -1.29 20.29
CA GLN A 200 -5.35 -2.20 19.19
C GLN A 200 -6.51 -2.12 18.20
N ARG A 201 -6.20 -1.85 16.93
CA ARG A 201 -7.12 -1.98 15.80
C ARG A 201 -6.74 -3.22 15.02
N VAL A 202 -7.73 -3.89 14.45
CA VAL A 202 -7.52 -5.06 13.63
C VAL A 202 -7.88 -4.73 12.21
N VAL A 203 -7.01 -5.06 11.27
CA VAL A 203 -7.28 -5.00 9.85
C VAL A 203 -7.56 -6.42 9.39
N LEU A 204 -8.83 -6.71 9.10
CA LEU A 204 -9.27 -7.96 8.48
C LEU A 204 -8.92 -7.90 7.01
N VAL A 205 -8.38 -8.96 6.42
CA VAL A 205 -7.92 -8.95 5.03
C VAL A 205 -8.42 -10.17 4.29
N ALA A 206 -8.88 -9.94 3.06
CA ALA A 206 -9.24 -10.97 2.10
C ALA A 206 -8.17 -11.05 1.02
N TYR A 207 -7.58 -12.23 0.85
CA TYR A 207 -6.54 -12.50 -0.14
C TYR A 207 -7.02 -13.56 -1.13
N GLY A 208 -6.94 -13.25 -2.41
CA GLY A 208 -7.43 -14.09 -3.50
C GLY A 208 -6.33 -14.66 -4.36
N ILE A 209 -6.60 -15.85 -4.89
CA ILE A 209 -5.79 -16.47 -5.95
C ILE A 209 -6.72 -16.78 -7.11
N SER A 210 -6.49 -16.11 -8.23
CA SER A 210 -7.27 -16.27 -9.46
C SER A 210 -7.07 -17.65 -10.07
N ARG A 211 -7.95 -18.02 -11.00
CA ARG A 211 -7.80 -19.22 -11.83
C ARG A 211 -6.52 -19.26 -12.67
N GLU A 212 -5.98 -18.10 -13.04
CA GLU A 212 -4.68 -17.94 -13.71
C GLU A 212 -3.50 -18.02 -12.73
N GLY A 213 -3.78 -18.14 -11.43
CA GLY A 213 -2.77 -18.17 -10.37
C GLY A 213 -2.19 -16.81 -10.02
N ILE A 214 -2.87 -15.73 -10.40
CA ILE A 214 -2.51 -14.36 -9.99
C ILE A 214 -2.99 -14.18 -8.56
N LYS A 215 -2.12 -13.59 -7.72
CA LYS A 215 -2.43 -13.38 -6.31
C LYS A 215 -2.65 -11.90 -6.05
N GLU A 216 -3.68 -11.59 -5.29
CA GLU A 216 -3.96 -10.22 -4.90
C GLU A 216 -4.64 -10.14 -3.54
N ILE A 217 -4.50 -9.00 -2.89
CA ILE A 217 -5.35 -8.65 -1.76
C ILE A 217 -6.63 -8.04 -2.34
N ILE A 218 -7.75 -8.73 -2.14
CA ILE A 218 -9.06 -8.34 -2.67
C ILE A 218 -9.58 -7.14 -1.88
N ASP A 219 -9.52 -7.20 -0.56
CA ASP A 219 -9.95 -6.07 0.25
C ASP A 219 -9.43 -6.17 1.67
N PHE A 220 -9.65 -5.11 2.43
CA PHE A 220 -9.43 -5.09 3.86
C PHE A 220 -10.55 -4.34 4.57
N ARG A 221 -10.67 -4.55 5.88
CA ARG A 221 -11.59 -3.79 6.74
C ARG A 221 -10.96 -3.51 8.09
N LEU A 222 -11.01 -2.25 8.52
CA LEU A 222 -10.65 -1.89 9.87
C LEU A 222 -11.77 -2.26 10.85
N ALA A 223 -11.41 -2.93 11.94
CA ALA A 223 -12.31 -3.38 12.98
C ALA A 223 -11.73 -3.11 14.38
N ALA A 224 -12.60 -3.12 15.39
CA ALA A 224 -12.18 -3.02 16.79
C ALA A 224 -11.60 -4.34 17.33
N GLY A 225 -11.93 -5.46 16.70
CA GLY A 225 -11.52 -6.80 17.10
C GLY A 225 -12.00 -7.84 16.08
N GLU A 226 -11.57 -9.09 16.25
CA GLU A 226 -11.92 -10.22 15.37
C GLU A 226 -13.21 -10.90 15.84
N THR A 227 -14.26 -10.12 16.04
CA THR A 227 -15.57 -10.65 16.44
C THR A 227 -16.27 -11.28 15.24
N ARG A 228 -17.20 -12.19 15.53
CA ARG A 228 -18.12 -12.77 14.52
C ARG A 228 -18.79 -11.68 13.68
N ALA A 229 -19.36 -10.67 14.33
CA ALA A 229 -20.03 -9.56 13.65
C ALA A 229 -19.08 -8.77 12.72
N ALA A 230 -17.83 -8.56 13.11
CA ALA A 230 -16.85 -7.85 12.27
C ALA A 230 -16.52 -8.64 10.99
N TRP A 231 -16.33 -9.96 11.12
CA TRP A 231 -16.07 -10.86 10.00
C TRP A 231 -17.30 -11.02 9.09
N GLU A 232 -18.49 -11.23 9.65
CA GLU A 232 -19.74 -11.29 8.88
C GLU A 232 -19.97 -10.02 8.08
N GLN A 233 -19.82 -8.84 8.70
CA GLN A 233 -19.95 -7.57 7.99
C GLN A 233 -18.94 -7.45 6.84
N PHE A 234 -17.68 -7.88 7.05
CA PHE A 234 -16.65 -7.82 6.03
C PHE A 234 -16.95 -8.77 4.86
N LEU A 235 -17.25 -10.03 5.15
CA LEU A 235 -17.53 -11.05 4.15
C LEU A 235 -18.81 -10.77 3.37
N MET A 236 -19.87 -10.31 4.04
CA MET A 236 -21.11 -9.90 3.36
C MET A 236 -20.91 -8.69 2.46
N SER A 237 -20.01 -7.76 2.81
CA SER A 237 -19.63 -6.65 1.92
C SER A 237 -18.91 -7.16 0.66
N LEU A 238 -17.99 -8.13 0.79
CA LEU A 238 -17.33 -8.76 -0.36
C LEU A 238 -18.35 -9.48 -1.25
N TYR A 239 -19.23 -10.27 -0.63
CA TYR A 239 -20.27 -11.04 -1.33
C TYR A 239 -21.23 -10.15 -2.12
N ARG A 240 -21.74 -9.08 -1.50
CA ARG A 240 -22.64 -8.10 -2.17
C ARG A 240 -21.97 -7.36 -3.33
N ARG A 241 -20.65 -7.18 -3.29
CA ARG A 241 -19.88 -6.53 -4.38
C ARG A 241 -19.52 -7.47 -5.53
N GLY A 242 -19.80 -8.76 -5.41
CA GLY A 242 -19.66 -9.72 -6.50
C GLY A 242 -18.80 -10.95 -6.21
N LEU A 243 -18.14 -11.04 -5.04
CA LEU A 243 -17.40 -12.25 -4.65
C LEU A 243 -18.40 -13.34 -4.21
N ARG A 244 -19.10 -13.97 -5.16
CA ARG A 244 -20.17 -14.96 -4.89
C ARG A 244 -19.62 -16.34 -4.55
N GLY A 245 -18.40 -16.63 -4.95
CA GLY A 245 -17.70 -17.87 -4.66
C GLY A 245 -17.99 -19.00 -5.63
N GLU A 246 -18.49 -18.72 -6.84
CA GLU A 246 -18.89 -19.72 -7.83
C GLU A 246 -17.73 -20.61 -8.27
N MET A 247 -16.51 -20.05 -8.30
CA MET A 247 -15.29 -20.75 -8.71
C MET A 247 -14.44 -21.24 -7.53
N LEU A 248 -14.89 -20.99 -6.29
CA LEU A 248 -14.11 -21.28 -5.10
C LEU A 248 -14.02 -22.78 -4.84
N ARG A 249 -12.79 -23.25 -4.68
CA ARG A 249 -12.49 -24.64 -4.33
C ARG A 249 -12.04 -24.82 -2.90
N LEU A 250 -11.51 -23.78 -2.25
CA LEU A 250 -11.02 -23.86 -0.88
C LEU A 250 -10.84 -22.48 -0.25
N ILE A 251 -11.19 -22.35 1.03
CA ILE A 251 -10.96 -21.14 1.84
C ILE A 251 -9.99 -21.45 2.98
N GLY A 252 -8.84 -20.79 3.02
CA GLY A 252 -7.88 -20.92 4.12
C GLY A 252 -8.11 -19.90 5.23
N THR A 253 -8.05 -20.35 6.48
CA THR A 253 -8.21 -19.51 7.68
C THR A 253 -7.17 -19.87 8.74
N ASP A 254 -6.81 -18.92 9.59
CA ASP A 254 -6.02 -19.16 10.81
C ASP A 254 -6.81 -19.95 11.88
N GLY A 255 -8.13 -19.95 11.73
CA GLY A 255 -9.20 -20.60 12.47
C GLY A 255 -9.55 -19.95 13.80
N GLY A 256 -9.55 -18.61 13.82
CA GLY A 256 -10.31 -17.84 14.80
C GLY A 256 -11.82 -18.09 14.65
N GLY A 257 -12.55 -18.15 15.77
CA GLY A 257 -13.99 -18.44 15.73
C GLY A 257 -14.81 -17.41 14.94
N GLY A 258 -14.42 -16.14 14.98
CA GLY A 258 -15.07 -15.07 14.23
C GLY A 258 -14.98 -15.23 12.70
N VAL A 259 -13.79 -15.58 12.20
CA VAL A 259 -13.59 -15.80 10.75
C VAL A 259 -14.31 -17.07 10.28
N ILE A 260 -14.30 -18.13 11.09
CA ILE A 260 -15.01 -19.38 10.78
C ILE A 260 -16.51 -19.11 10.60
N ALA A 261 -17.14 -18.48 11.61
CA ALA A 261 -18.57 -18.18 11.56
C ALA A 261 -18.93 -17.27 10.37
N GLY A 262 -18.09 -16.27 10.07
CA GLY A 262 -18.32 -15.40 8.92
C GLY A 262 -18.19 -16.13 7.58
N VAL A 263 -17.21 -17.02 7.44
CA VAL A 263 -17.00 -17.81 6.21
C VAL A 263 -18.15 -18.78 5.99
N GLU A 264 -18.59 -19.49 7.04
CA GLU A 264 -19.71 -20.43 6.97
C GLU A 264 -21.03 -19.72 6.61
N ALA A 265 -21.21 -18.47 7.05
CA ALA A 265 -22.36 -17.65 6.65
C ALA A 265 -22.29 -17.19 5.18
N ALA A 266 -21.11 -16.84 4.67
CA ALA A 266 -20.94 -16.28 3.32
C ALA A 266 -20.78 -17.34 2.23
N TYR A 267 -20.09 -18.45 2.52
CA TYR A 267 -19.73 -19.50 1.57
C TYR A 267 -19.96 -20.90 2.18
N PRO A 268 -21.21 -21.26 2.52
CA PRO A 268 -21.52 -22.46 3.32
C PRO A 268 -21.07 -23.79 2.68
N HIS A 269 -20.96 -23.85 1.35
CA HIS A 269 -20.65 -25.08 0.62
C HIS A 269 -19.17 -25.18 0.21
N VAL A 270 -18.34 -24.18 0.52
CA VAL A 270 -16.93 -24.19 0.15
C VAL A 270 -16.11 -24.82 1.28
N PRO A 271 -15.26 -25.82 0.99
CA PRO A 271 -14.46 -26.45 2.04
C PRO A 271 -13.48 -25.45 2.65
N ARG A 272 -13.31 -25.54 3.97
CA ARG A 272 -12.40 -24.70 4.75
C ARG A 272 -11.11 -25.46 5.06
N GLN A 273 -9.98 -24.82 4.79
CA GLN A 273 -8.66 -25.25 5.21
C GLN A 273 -8.22 -24.51 6.48
N ARG A 274 -7.90 -25.27 7.53
CA ARG A 274 -7.24 -24.72 8.73
C ARG A 274 -5.74 -24.58 8.48
N CYS A 275 -5.16 -23.42 8.78
CA CYS A 275 -3.73 -23.19 8.62
C CYS A 275 -2.89 -24.13 9.51
N TRP A 276 -2.04 -24.96 8.89
CA TRP A 276 -1.15 -25.87 9.60
C TRP A 276 -0.13 -25.14 10.47
N PHE A 277 0.34 -23.97 10.06
CA PHE A 277 1.29 -23.18 10.87
C PHE A 277 0.67 -22.78 12.21
N HIS A 278 -0.50 -22.15 12.20
CA HIS A 278 -1.20 -21.75 13.41
C HIS A 278 -1.60 -22.96 14.26
N LYS A 279 -2.04 -24.06 13.64
CA LYS A 279 -2.33 -25.29 14.37
C LYS A 279 -1.09 -25.86 15.06
N MET A 280 0.07 -25.88 14.39
CA MET A 280 1.33 -26.32 15.01
C MET A 280 1.75 -25.45 16.19
N GLN A 281 1.50 -24.14 16.15
CA GLN A 281 1.73 -23.26 17.31
C GLN A 281 0.80 -23.61 18.47
N ASN A 282 -0.50 -23.84 18.19
CA ASN A 282 -1.48 -24.25 19.20
C ASN A 282 -1.14 -25.58 19.86
N VAL A 283 -0.58 -26.52 19.11
CA VAL A 283 -0.06 -27.79 19.62
C VAL A 283 1.21 -27.57 20.44
N SER A 284 2.16 -26.77 19.94
CA SER A 284 3.42 -26.50 20.64
C SER A 284 3.21 -25.86 22.01
N ALA A 285 2.15 -25.07 22.19
CA ALA A 285 1.79 -24.47 23.47
C ALA A 285 1.35 -25.52 24.52
N LYS A 286 0.86 -26.68 24.09
CA LYS A 286 0.35 -27.78 24.93
C LYS A 286 1.39 -28.87 25.23
N VAL A 287 2.63 -28.69 24.77
CA VAL A 287 3.69 -29.71 24.84
C VAL A 287 4.89 -29.15 25.59
N LYS A 288 5.50 -29.99 26.45
CA LYS A 288 6.72 -29.64 27.19
C LYS A 288 7.89 -29.42 26.23
N LYS A 289 8.75 -28.44 26.52
CA LYS A 289 9.87 -28.00 25.65
C LYS A 289 10.74 -29.15 25.13
N LYS A 290 11.02 -30.16 25.96
CA LYS A 290 11.84 -31.33 25.63
C LYS A 290 11.29 -32.18 24.47
N ASP A 291 9.96 -32.28 24.35
CA ASP A 291 9.31 -33.17 23.38
C ASP A 291 8.77 -32.41 22.16
N ARG A 292 8.69 -31.07 22.22
CA ARG A 292 8.13 -30.20 21.16
C ARG A 292 8.64 -30.55 19.77
N THR A 293 9.96 -30.67 19.59
CA THR A 293 10.54 -30.97 18.29
C THR A 293 10.03 -32.29 17.72
N LYS A 294 10.02 -33.35 18.54
CA LYS A 294 9.56 -34.69 18.13
C LYS A 294 8.07 -34.69 17.79
N VAL A 295 7.25 -34.06 18.64
CA VAL A 295 5.80 -33.93 18.42
C VAL A 295 5.50 -33.21 17.11
N LEU A 296 6.14 -32.05 16.87
CA LEU A 296 5.92 -31.25 15.67
C LEU A 296 6.48 -31.90 14.39
N MET A 297 7.59 -32.62 14.47
CA MET A 297 8.10 -33.42 13.35
C MET A 297 7.14 -34.53 12.95
N GLY A 298 6.45 -35.16 13.91
CA GLY A 298 5.38 -36.12 13.63
C GLY A 298 4.23 -35.50 12.84
N LEU A 299 3.73 -34.34 13.27
CA LEU A 299 2.70 -33.60 12.54
C LEU A 299 3.15 -33.14 11.15
N ARG A 300 4.45 -32.86 10.96
CA ARG A 300 5.00 -32.58 9.64
C ARG A 300 4.85 -33.73 8.66
N LYS A 301 4.91 -34.99 9.13
CA LYS A 301 4.65 -36.16 8.29
C LYS A 301 3.20 -36.22 7.81
N VAL A 302 2.25 -35.76 8.62
CA VAL A 302 0.81 -35.75 8.30
C VAL A 302 0.54 -34.88 7.07
N TYR A 303 0.90 -33.58 7.13
CA TYR A 303 0.61 -32.67 6.00
C TYR A 303 1.58 -32.79 4.83
N ALA A 304 2.67 -33.54 4.98
CA ALA A 304 3.61 -33.86 3.90
C ALA A 304 3.29 -35.19 3.22
N ALA A 305 2.30 -35.95 3.70
CA ALA A 305 1.91 -37.21 3.12
C ALA A 305 1.49 -37.04 1.63
N PRO A 306 1.62 -38.09 0.80
CA PRO A 306 1.27 -38.01 -0.62
C PRO A 306 -0.24 -37.98 -0.87
N THR A 307 -1.04 -38.62 0.00
CA THR A 307 -2.49 -38.77 -0.15
C THR A 307 -3.23 -38.53 1.18
N ARG A 308 -4.52 -38.21 1.11
CA ARG A 308 -5.38 -38.06 2.30
C ARG A 308 -5.38 -39.30 3.18
N ARG A 309 -5.46 -40.50 2.58
CA ARG A 309 -5.40 -41.78 3.30
C ARG A 309 -4.06 -41.96 4.05
N ALA A 310 -2.95 -41.61 3.40
CA ALA A 310 -1.64 -41.67 4.05
C ALA A 310 -1.52 -40.62 5.19
N ALA A 311 -2.11 -39.44 5.03
CA ALA A 311 -2.15 -38.41 6.07
C ALA A 311 -2.94 -38.87 7.30
N VAL A 312 -4.11 -39.50 7.11
CA VAL A 312 -4.93 -40.06 8.20
C VAL A 312 -4.15 -41.14 8.96
N ARG A 313 -3.49 -42.07 8.26
CA ARG A 313 -2.66 -43.09 8.91
C ARG A 313 -1.49 -42.47 9.70
N ALA A 314 -0.83 -41.48 9.12
CA ALA A 314 0.24 -40.75 9.80
C ALA A 314 -0.26 -40.01 11.05
N TYR A 315 -1.48 -39.47 11.00
CA TYR A 315 -2.13 -38.85 12.15
C TYR A 315 -2.46 -39.88 13.23
N GLN A 316 -3.05 -41.03 12.88
CA GLN A 316 -3.38 -42.09 13.84
C GLN A 316 -2.13 -42.58 14.58
N ALA A 317 -1.04 -42.85 13.86
CA ALA A 317 0.23 -43.24 14.47
C ALA A 317 0.79 -42.13 15.39
N TRP A 318 0.67 -40.86 14.98
CA TRP A 318 1.07 -39.73 15.81
C TRP A 318 0.22 -39.61 17.07
N ALA A 319 -1.10 -39.75 16.96
CA ALA A 319 -2.03 -39.67 18.08
C ALA A 319 -1.74 -40.78 19.09
N GLN A 320 -1.60 -42.03 18.64
CA GLN A 320 -1.24 -43.17 19.50
C GLN A 320 0.07 -42.95 20.26
N GLN A 321 1.09 -42.37 19.61
CA GLN A 321 2.39 -42.12 20.23
C GLN A 321 2.33 -41.09 21.39
N TRP A 322 1.41 -40.12 21.30
CA TRP A 322 1.42 -38.94 22.15
C TRP A 322 0.21 -38.78 23.06
N VAL A 323 -0.89 -39.52 22.84
CA VAL A 323 -2.15 -39.36 23.59
C VAL A 323 -1.96 -39.55 25.08
N GLU A 324 -1.20 -40.56 25.53
CA GLU A 324 -0.97 -40.84 26.96
C GLU A 324 -0.23 -39.69 27.67
N ARG A 325 0.63 -38.95 26.95
CA ARG A 325 1.47 -37.89 27.54
C ARG A 325 0.94 -36.48 27.31
N TYR A 326 0.21 -36.28 26.21
CA TYR A 326 -0.22 -34.98 25.71
C TYR A 326 -1.62 -35.09 25.09
N GLU A 327 -2.59 -35.57 25.84
CA GLU A 327 -3.99 -35.69 25.42
C GLU A 327 -4.53 -34.38 24.84
N ASP A 328 -4.33 -33.25 25.53
CA ASP A 328 -4.74 -31.92 25.05
C ASP A 328 -4.16 -31.56 23.68
N ALA A 329 -2.93 -31.99 23.39
CA ALA A 329 -2.28 -31.74 22.11
C ALA A 329 -2.92 -32.57 20.98
N VAL A 330 -3.28 -33.83 21.28
CA VAL A 330 -3.98 -34.72 20.35
C VAL A 330 -5.39 -34.20 20.10
N CYS A 331 -6.18 -33.93 21.15
CA CYS A 331 -7.52 -33.34 21.07
C CYS A 331 -7.52 -32.00 20.31
N CYS A 332 -6.46 -31.20 20.44
CA CYS A 332 -6.29 -29.96 19.69
C CYS A 332 -6.17 -30.18 18.18
N VAL A 333 -5.56 -31.28 17.72
CA VAL A 333 -5.47 -31.61 16.29
C VAL A 333 -6.76 -32.29 15.82
N ASP A 334 -7.27 -33.23 16.62
CA ASP A 334 -8.45 -34.04 16.32
C ASP A 334 -9.67 -33.18 15.96
N ARG A 335 -9.94 -32.15 16.77
CA ARG A 335 -11.07 -31.23 16.59
C ARG A 335 -11.13 -30.56 15.22
N ASP A 336 -9.99 -30.31 14.60
CA ASP A 336 -9.91 -29.63 13.30
C ASP A 336 -9.33 -30.55 12.21
N LEU A 337 -9.27 -31.87 12.43
CA LEU A 337 -8.56 -32.79 11.55
C LEU A 337 -9.14 -32.76 10.12
N GLN A 338 -10.46 -32.68 10.01
CA GLN A 338 -11.14 -32.60 8.72
C GLN A 338 -10.69 -31.38 7.92
N GLU A 339 -10.67 -30.19 8.55
CA GLU A 339 -10.28 -28.94 7.91
C GLU A 339 -8.77 -28.79 7.75
N LEU A 340 -7.98 -29.49 8.56
CA LEU A 340 -6.53 -29.60 8.35
C LEU A 340 -6.21 -30.41 7.09
N LEU A 341 -7.04 -31.42 6.78
CA LEU A 341 -6.84 -32.32 5.64
C LEU A 341 -7.59 -31.90 4.36
N ALA A 342 -8.39 -30.83 4.37
CA ALA A 342 -9.11 -30.33 3.20
C ALA A 342 -8.18 -30.00 2.01
N VAL A 343 -6.93 -29.60 2.28
CA VAL A 343 -5.91 -29.31 1.25
C VAL A 343 -5.58 -30.53 0.37
N PHE A 344 -5.86 -31.75 0.82
CA PHE A 344 -5.61 -32.96 0.03
C PHE A 344 -6.55 -33.11 -1.17
N ASP A 345 -7.68 -32.40 -1.17
CA ASP A 345 -8.62 -32.35 -2.28
C ASP A 345 -8.10 -31.46 -3.42
N LEU A 346 -6.97 -30.76 -3.21
CA LEU A 346 -6.28 -29.96 -4.21
C LEU A 346 -5.20 -30.76 -4.97
N PRO A 347 -4.84 -30.33 -6.21
CA PRO A 347 -3.67 -30.82 -6.92
C PRO A 347 -2.41 -30.73 -6.06
N PRO A 348 -1.49 -31.73 -6.10
CA PRO A 348 -0.29 -31.77 -5.26
C PRO A 348 0.54 -30.47 -5.27
N ASP A 349 0.71 -29.84 -6.43
CA ASP A 349 1.46 -28.60 -6.58
C ASP A 349 0.82 -27.41 -5.82
N HIS A 350 -0.50 -27.42 -5.62
CA HIS A 350 -1.24 -26.34 -4.95
C HIS A 350 -1.21 -26.49 -3.42
N ARG A 351 -1.03 -27.72 -2.91
CA ARG A 351 -1.13 -28.03 -1.47
C ARG A 351 -0.16 -27.24 -0.62
N ARG A 352 1.09 -27.08 -1.08
CA ARG A 352 2.13 -26.35 -0.34
C ARG A 352 1.73 -24.89 -0.09
N MET A 353 1.02 -24.28 -1.04
CA MET A 353 0.58 -22.90 -0.96
C MET A 353 -0.63 -22.76 -0.04
N MET A 354 -1.61 -23.66 -0.14
CA MET A 354 -2.89 -23.54 0.56
C MET A 354 -2.89 -24.11 1.98
N ARG A 355 -1.94 -24.98 2.35
CA ARG A 355 -1.86 -25.53 3.70
C ARG A 355 -1.49 -24.51 4.79
N THR A 356 -1.01 -23.32 4.42
CA THR A 356 -0.72 -22.22 5.36
C THR A 356 -1.20 -20.87 4.83
N THR A 357 -1.36 -19.89 5.72
CA THR A 357 -1.65 -18.48 5.37
C THR A 357 -0.37 -17.68 5.07
N ASN A 358 0.76 -18.32 4.75
CA ASN A 358 2.03 -17.62 4.52
C ASN A 358 1.97 -16.60 3.36
N GLY A 359 1.06 -16.80 2.40
CA GLY A 359 0.86 -15.87 1.28
C GLY A 359 0.50 -14.47 1.74
N ILE A 360 -0.38 -14.36 2.73
CA ILE A 360 -0.84 -13.08 3.29
C ILE A 360 0.14 -12.55 4.35
N GLU A 361 0.77 -13.43 5.13
CA GLU A 361 1.74 -13.03 6.17
C GLU A 361 2.95 -12.27 5.61
N ARG A 362 3.38 -12.57 4.38
CA ARG A 362 4.43 -11.78 3.72
C ARG A 362 3.99 -10.32 3.51
N CYS A 363 2.73 -10.10 3.15
CA CYS A 363 2.19 -8.75 3.04
C CYS A 363 2.07 -8.10 4.42
N PHE A 364 1.59 -8.83 5.42
CA PHE A 364 1.51 -8.31 6.80
C PHE A 364 2.86 -7.88 7.35
N ARG A 365 3.92 -8.65 7.07
CA ARG A 365 5.29 -8.25 7.43
C ARG A 365 5.69 -6.92 6.79
N GLU A 366 5.31 -6.71 5.54
CA GLU A 366 5.60 -5.46 4.83
C GLU A 366 4.81 -4.28 5.41
N VAL A 367 3.54 -4.49 5.76
CA VAL A 367 2.74 -3.51 6.50
C VAL A 367 3.42 -3.18 7.81
N ARG A 368 3.73 -4.17 8.65
CA ARG A 368 4.42 -3.96 9.95
C ARG A 368 5.74 -3.22 9.78
N ARG A 369 6.53 -3.56 8.75
CA ARG A 369 7.82 -2.93 8.47
C ARG A 369 7.66 -1.44 8.20
N ARG A 370 6.70 -1.06 7.37
CA ARG A 370 6.48 0.33 6.95
C ARG A 370 5.69 1.15 7.96
N THR A 371 4.89 0.52 8.81
CA THR A 371 4.18 1.21 9.90
C THR A 371 4.99 1.31 11.19
N ARG A 372 6.14 0.61 11.30
CA ARG A 372 6.97 0.60 12.52
C ARG A 372 7.46 1.99 12.92
N SER A 373 7.90 2.78 11.95
CA SER A 373 8.40 4.15 12.14
C SER A 373 7.31 5.15 12.57
N ILE A 374 6.05 4.84 12.26
CA ILE A 374 4.87 5.66 12.59
C ILE A 374 4.48 5.46 14.06
N GLY A 375 4.71 4.26 14.60
CA GLY A 375 4.45 3.92 15.99
C GLY A 375 2.95 3.78 16.29
N THR A 376 2.27 4.89 16.56
CA THR A 376 0.84 4.92 16.90
C THR A 376 0.07 5.87 16.00
N PHE A 377 -0.95 5.36 15.33
CA PHE A 377 -1.79 6.15 14.42
C PHE A 377 -2.71 7.13 15.17
N VAL A 378 -2.96 8.31 14.60
CA VAL A 378 -3.79 9.35 15.22
C VAL A 378 -5.29 9.02 15.11
N ASN A 379 -5.70 8.43 13.99
CA ASN A 379 -7.08 8.04 13.72
C ASN A 379 -7.14 6.86 12.74
N ASP A 380 -8.33 6.28 12.61
CA ASP A 380 -8.62 5.13 11.77
C ASP A 380 -8.39 5.43 10.27
N ALA A 381 -8.77 6.62 9.78
CA ALA A 381 -8.57 7.00 8.38
C ALA A 381 -7.07 7.02 7.99
N SER A 382 -6.16 7.39 8.89
CA SER A 382 -4.71 7.30 8.64
C SER A 382 -4.22 5.86 8.52
N ILE A 383 -4.85 4.92 9.23
CA ILE A 383 -4.56 3.49 9.08
C ILE A 383 -5.02 3.04 7.70
N GLU A 384 -6.27 3.34 7.33
CA GLU A 384 -6.85 2.93 6.05
C GLU A 384 -6.04 3.43 4.85
N ARG A 385 -5.62 4.71 4.83
CA ARG A 385 -4.79 5.26 3.75
C ARG A 385 -3.49 4.51 3.55
N ILE A 386 -2.77 4.24 4.63
CA ILE A 386 -1.47 3.55 4.55
C ILE A 386 -1.68 2.10 4.17
N VAL A 387 -2.62 1.40 4.80
CA VAL A 387 -2.94 0.01 4.47
C VAL A 387 -3.34 -0.11 2.99
N TYR A 388 -4.23 0.76 2.50
CA TYR A 388 -4.62 0.83 1.10
C TYR A 388 -3.42 1.06 0.19
N GLY A 389 -2.60 2.09 0.42
CA GLY A 389 -1.49 2.37 -0.47
C GLY A 389 -0.43 1.25 -0.49
N LEU A 390 -0.24 0.53 0.62
CA LEU A 390 0.61 -0.66 0.66
C LEU A 390 0.02 -1.83 -0.10
N ILE A 391 -1.29 -2.04 0.01
CA ILE A 391 -2.02 -3.06 -0.75
C ILE A 391 -2.01 -2.75 -2.24
N ALA A 392 -2.31 -1.51 -2.63
CA ALA A 392 -2.28 -1.05 -4.01
C ALA A 392 -0.89 -1.26 -4.62
N TYR A 393 0.17 -0.86 -3.90
CA TYR A 393 1.56 -1.11 -4.31
C TYR A 393 1.86 -2.61 -4.43
N HIS A 394 1.40 -3.43 -3.49
CA HIS A 394 1.56 -4.87 -3.53
C HIS A 394 0.87 -5.46 -4.77
N ASN A 395 -0.42 -5.20 -4.95
CA ASN A 395 -1.20 -5.72 -6.06
C ASN A 395 -0.59 -5.29 -7.41
N ALA A 396 -0.19 -4.03 -7.57
CA ALA A 396 0.49 -3.57 -8.78
C ALA A 396 1.80 -4.33 -9.07
N LYS A 397 2.62 -4.57 -8.04
CA LYS A 397 3.89 -5.31 -8.16
C LYS A 397 3.69 -6.78 -8.52
N TYR A 398 2.58 -7.39 -8.10
CA TYR A 398 2.29 -8.82 -8.28
C TYR A 398 1.25 -9.11 -9.38
N ALA A 399 0.64 -8.10 -9.99
CA ALA A 399 -0.44 -8.23 -10.97
C ALA A 399 -0.11 -9.18 -12.16
N ARG A 400 1.16 -9.23 -12.58
CA ARG A 400 1.61 -10.10 -13.70
C ARG A 400 2.32 -11.38 -13.24
N ARG A 401 2.41 -11.62 -11.92
CA ARG A 401 3.17 -12.75 -11.37
C ARG A 401 2.27 -13.94 -11.11
N VAL A 402 2.28 -14.88 -12.05
CA VAL A 402 1.61 -16.18 -11.89
C VAL A 402 2.34 -17.04 -10.87
N CYS A 403 1.58 -17.63 -9.94
CA CYS A 403 2.11 -18.58 -8.97
C CYS A 403 2.72 -19.79 -9.69
N PRO A 404 3.95 -20.23 -9.32
CA PRO A 404 4.59 -21.37 -9.97
C PRO A 404 3.74 -22.66 -9.98
N ALA A 405 2.92 -22.87 -8.95
CA ALA A 405 2.00 -24.00 -8.87
C ALA A 405 0.99 -24.04 -10.04
N PHE A 406 0.48 -22.87 -10.44
CA PHE A 406 -0.49 -22.70 -11.53
C PHE A 406 0.13 -22.75 -12.93
N ARG A 407 1.46 -22.79 -13.04
CA ARG A 407 2.12 -23.04 -14.32
C ARG A 407 2.03 -24.52 -14.73
N LYS A 408 1.92 -25.40 -13.74
CA LYS A 408 1.85 -26.86 -13.95
C LYS A 408 0.41 -27.35 -14.04
N VAL A 409 -0.47 -26.83 -13.19
CA VAL A 409 -1.88 -27.24 -13.13
C VAL A 409 -2.77 -26.00 -13.14
N ARG A 410 -3.64 -25.87 -14.15
CA ARG A 410 -4.61 -24.76 -14.25
C ARG A 410 -6.02 -25.28 -14.09
N TYR A 411 -6.89 -24.44 -13.55
CA TYR A 411 -8.33 -24.68 -13.56
C TYR A 411 -8.91 -24.06 -14.85
N VAL A 412 -9.13 -24.93 -15.84
CA VAL A 412 -9.83 -24.59 -17.09
C VAL A 412 -11.33 -24.40 -16.80
N ALA A 413 -12.02 -23.63 -17.65
CA ALA A 413 -13.41 -23.20 -17.46
C ALA A 413 -14.38 -24.37 -17.54
#